data_AF-A0A8H6WDX2-F1
#
_entry.id   AF-A0A8H6WDX2-F1
#
_cell.length_a   1.000
_cell.length_b   1.000
_cell.length_c   1.000
_cell.angle_alpha   90.00
_cell.angle_beta   90.00
_cell.angle_gamma   90.00
#
_symmetry.space_group_name_H-M   'P 1'
#
loop_
_entity.id
_entity.type
_entity.pdbx_description
1 polymer ?
#
loop_
_entity_poly.entity_id
_entity_poly.type
_entity_poly.pdbx_seq_one_letter_code
_entity_poly.pdbx_strand_id
1 'polypeptide(L)'
;MSSANTLIVFGATPDAYFVGHGRRFFIENMPPGFTEHVKERMNISMTTWISINNVTSSWMCFDVATDNFTFSAATNQDIRNNLSGVNGADFVTYPHTADRSHYVLKGKQSGTYNAVLDDAVIKRILDVKQGVGANFDVAFQGMLFGKGDTSIMMFSGGYFVTLDEEVKKAGDAHPLVEVLSQYNSSEWSVQKGSTLCS
;
A
#
# COMPACT_ATOMS: atom_id res chain seq x y z
N MET A 1 16.17 -1.89 -23.22
CA MET A 1 16.15 -0.71 -22.33
C MET A 1 14.90 -0.83 -21.49
N SER A 2 14.98 -0.94 -20.16
CA SER A 2 13.76 -0.88 -19.34
C SER A 2 13.23 0.54 -19.41
N SER A 3 11.94 0.70 -19.69
CA SER A 3 11.28 2.01 -19.59
C SER A 3 11.54 2.58 -18.20
N ALA A 4 11.82 3.88 -18.09
CA ALA A 4 11.94 4.52 -16.79
C ALA A 4 10.62 4.33 -16.03
N ASN A 5 10.67 3.61 -14.90
CA ASN A 5 9.50 3.39 -14.05
C ASN A 5 9.00 4.75 -13.55
N THR A 6 7.73 5.04 -13.83
CA THR A 6 7.02 6.14 -13.18
C THR A 6 6.39 5.58 -11.92
N LEU A 7 6.74 6.18 -10.78
CA LEU A 7 6.22 5.81 -9.48
C LEU A 7 5.28 6.91 -9.00
N ILE A 8 4.03 6.55 -8.76
CA ILE A 8 3.01 7.45 -8.22
C ILE A 8 2.62 6.92 -6.86
N VAL A 9 2.76 7.76 -5.85
CA VAL A 9 2.42 7.45 -4.47
C VAL A 9 1.46 8.51 -4.00
N PHE A 10 0.37 8.05 -3.43
CA PHE A 10 -0.67 8.88 -2.91
C PHE A 10 -0.51 8.99 -1.39
N GLY A 11 -0.80 10.14 -0.81
CA GLY A 11 -0.92 10.26 0.62
C GLY A 11 -2.30 9.78 1.04
N ALA A 12 -2.60 9.93 2.33
CA ALA A 12 -3.94 9.65 2.82
C ALA A 12 -4.95 10.80 2.57
N THR A 13 -4.53 11.84 1.85
CA THR A 13 -5.34 12.99 1.48
C THR A 13 -5.11 13.32 0.00
N PRO A 14 -6.05 13.99 -0.69
CA PRO A 14 -5.91 14.28 -2.13
C PRO A 14 -4.76 15.25 -2.46
N ASP A 15 -4.35 16.06 -1.49
CA ASP A 15 -3.28 17.05 -1.61
C ASP A 15 -1.90 16.50 -1.21
N ALA A 16 -1.83 15.26 -0.72
CA ALA A 16 -0.59 14.60 -0.41
C ALA A 16 -0.27 13.60 -1.52
N TYR A 17 0.82 13.80 -2.26
CA TYR A 17 1.24 12.88 -3.28
C TYR A 17 2.72 13.04 -3.66
N PHE A 18 3.24 12.01 -4.29
CA PHE A 18 4.57 11.96 -4.88
C PHE A 18 4.49 11.34 -6.27
N VAL A 19 5.19 11.97 -7.23
CA VAL A 19 5.37 11.43 -8.58
C VAL A 19 6.86 11.43 -8.89
N GLY A 20 7.42 10.25 -9.12
CA GLY A 20 8.81 10.04 -9.48
C GLY A 20 8.96 9.47 -10.90
N HIS A 21 9.90 9.99 -11.68
CA HIS A 21 10.27 9.44 -12.98
C HIS A 21 11.78 9.65 -13.24
N GLY A 22 12.53 8.54 -13.25
CA GLY A 22 13.99 8.59 -13.42
C GLY A 22 14.67 9.39 -12.31
N ARG A 23 15.18 10.58 -12.62
CA ARG A 23 15.78 11.53 -11.65
C ARG A 23 14.86 12.72 -11.30
N ARG A 24 13.71 12.83 -11.93
CA ARG A 24 12.76 13.92 -11.70
C ARG A 24 11.72 13.45 -10.71
N PHE A 25 11.36 14.32 -9.79
CA PHE A 25 10.27 14.05 -8.87
C PHE A 25 9.50 15.32 -8.53
N PHE A 26 8.24 15.12 -8.17
CA PHE A 26 7.37 16.11 -7.55
C PHE A 26 6.83 15.53 -6.25
N ILE A 27 6.75 16.35 -5.20
CA ILE A 27 6.34 15.92 -3.87
C ILE A 27 5.56 17.05 -3.21
N GLU A 28 4.38 16.72 -2.68
CA GLU A 28 3.44 17.66 -2.07
C GLU A 28 2.85 17.03 -0.81
N ASN A 29 2.86 17.76 0.31
CA ASN A 29 2.27 17.37 1.61
C ASN A 29 2.59 15.95 2.12
N MET A 30 3.75 15.40 1.74
CA MET A 30 4.24 14.11 2.24
C MET A 30 5.04 14.26 3.54
N PRO A 31 5.20 13.20 4.37
CA PRO A 31 5.97 13.27 5.60
C PRO A 31 7.39 13.87 5.40
N PRO A 32 7.88 14.74 6.29
CA PRO A 32 9.19 15.39 6.11
C PRO A 32 10.35 14.42 5.91
N GLY A 33 10.41 13.35 6.70
CA GLY A 33 11.47 12.33 6.57
C GLY A 33 11.41 11.56 5.24
N PHE A 34 10.23 11.43 4.64
CA PHE A 34 10.10 10.85 3.30
C PHE A 34 10.63 11.83 2.26
N THR A 35 10.29 13.11 2.39
CA THR A 35 10.76 14.18 1.50
C THR A 35 12.28 14.30 1.49
N GLU A 36 12.91 14.22 2.66
CA GLU A 36 14.37 14.19 2.80
C GLU A 36 14.97 12.96 2.10
N HIS A 37 14.43 11.77 2.37
CA HIS A 37 14.89 10.53 1.74
C HIS A 37 14.80 10.58 0.20
N VAL A 38 13.69 11.07 -0.35
CA VAL A 38 13.49 11.25 -1.79
C VAL A 38 14.55 12.16 -2.39
N LYS A 39 14.82 13.31 -1.77
CA LYS A 39 15.76 14.32 -2.28
C LYS A 39 17.21 13.86 -2.22
N GLU A 40 17.56 13.08 -1.21
CA GLU A 40 18.96 12.75 -0.95
C GLU A 40 19.39 11.38 -1.47
N ARG A 41 18.52 10.37 -1.42
CA ARG A 41 18.95 8.96 -1.46
C ARG A 41 18.10 8.04 -2.33
N MET A 42 16.84 8.39 -2.60
CA MET A 42 15.94 7.48 -3.29
C MET A 42 16.35 7.27 -4.75
N ASN A 43 16.54 6.01 -5.12
CA ASN A 43 16.68 5.61 -6.52
C ASN A 43 15.31 5.20 -7.08
N ILE A 44 14.58 6.16 -7.66
CA ILE A 44 13.23 5.94 -8.20
C ILE A 44 13.22 4.80 -9.23
N SER A 45 14.28 4.67 -10.04
CA SER A 45 14.34 3.63 -11.08
C SER A 45 14.43 2.21 -10.52
N MET A 46 14.85 2.07 -9.27
CA MET A 46 15.00 0.79 -8.56
C MET A 46 14.00 0.64 -7.40
N THR A 47 13.16 1.65 -7.15
CA THR A 47 12.14 1.59 -6.12
C THR A 47 10.89 0.93 -6.69
N THR A 48 10.51 -0.23 -6.14
CA THR A 48 9.37 -1.01 -6.65
C THR A 48 8.05 -0.53 -6.05
N TRP A 49 8.06 -0.16 -4.77
CA TRP A 49 6.88 0.31 -4.07
C TRP A 49 7.25 1.21 -2.91
N ILE A 50 6.27 2.05 -2.52
CA ILE A 50 6.35 2.95 -1.39
C ILE A 50 5.02 2.90 -0.66
N SER A 51 5.07 2.85 0.66
CA SER A 51 3.91 2.81 1.54
C SER A 51 4.04 3.88 2.61
N ILE A 52 2.98 4.67 2.81
CA ILE A 52 3.01 5.89 3.62
C ILE A 52 1.76 5.97 4.47
N ASN A 53 1.95 6.30 5.74
CA ASN A 53 0.91 6.76 6.65
C ASN A 53 1.25 8.19 7.07
N ASN A 54 0.52 9.16 6.49
CA ASN A 54 0.70 10.58 6.78
C ASN A 54 0.38 10.93 8.24
N VAL A 55 -0.58 10.23 8.87
CA VAL A 55 -1.00 10.50 10.26
C VAL A 55 0.12 10.22 11.24
N THR A 56 0.80 9.08 11.07
CA THR A 56 1.90 8.69 11.96
C THR A 56 3.26 9.16 11.48
N SER A 57 3.35 9.75 10.28
CA SER A 57 4.59 10.02 9.56
C SER A 57 5.45 8.76 9.34
N SER A 58 4.80 7.59 9.29
CA SER A 58 5.45 6.32 8.96
C SER A 58 5.52 6.17 7.46
N TRP A 59 6.66 5.72 6.95
CA TRP A 59 6.81 5.40 5.55
C TRP A 59 7.85 4.31 5.36
N MET A 60 7.72 3.57 4.26
CA MET A 60 8.63 2.51 3.86
C MET A 60 8.69 2.44 2.34
N CYS A 61 9.88 2.17 1.82
CA CYS A 61 10.09 1.86 0.42
C CYS A 61 11.03 0.67 0.28
N PHE A 62 10.90 -0.03 -0.84
CA PHE A 62 11.73 -1.18 -1.16
C PHE A 62 12.53 -0.94 -2.45
N ASP A 63 13.85 -1.08 -2.34
CA ASP A 63 14.79 -0.95 -3.46
C ASP A 63 15.19 -2.34 -3.94
N VAL A 64 14.81 -2.68 -5.17
CA VAL A 64 15.06 -3.99 -5.77
C VAL A 64 16.51 -4.21 -6.17
N ALA A 65 17.27 -3.14 -6.42
CA ALA A 65 18.68 -3.27 -6.80
C ALA A 65 19.55 -3.69 -5.60
N THR A 66 19.15 -3.28 -4.40
CA THR A 66 19.86 -3.59 -3.16
C THR A 66 19.18 -4.66 -2.30
N ASP A 67 17.97 -5.09 -2.68
CA ASP A 67 17.09 -5.97 -1.88
C ASP A 67 16.89 -5.47 -0.44
N ASN A 68 16.79 -4.14 -0.28
CA ASN A 68 16.72 -3.50 1.03
C ASN A 68 15.50 -2.61 1.18
N PHE A 69 15.06 -2.53 2.43
CA PHE A 69 14.02 -1.60 2.87
C PHE A 69 14.67 -0.32 3.39
N THR A 70 14.12 0.82 2.97
CA THR A 70 14.34 2.08 3.70
C THR A 70 13.03 2.50 4.31
N PHE A 71 13.06 2.90 5.58
CA PHE A 71 11.85 3.22 6.33
C PHE A 71 12.10 4.32 7.34
N SER A 72 11.02 4.98 7.76
CA SER A 72 11.08 6.05 8.73
C SER A 72 11.37 5.51 10.14
N ALA A 73 11.99 6.35 10.98
CA ALA A 73 12.21 6.04 12.39
C ALA A 73 10.90 5.81 13.19
N ALA A 74 9.75 6.23 12.65
CA ALA A 74 8.43 6.01 13.26
C ALA A 74 7.87 4.60 13.02
N THR A 75 8.47 3.82 12.09
CA THR A 75 8.03 2.45 11.76
C THR A 75 8.10 1.55 12.97
N ASN A 76 7.03 0.80 13.25
CA ASN A 76 6.94 -0.15 14.37
C ASN A 76 8.05 -1.22 14.33
N GLN A 77 8.58 -1.60 15.50
CA GLN A 77 9.69 -2.54 15.63
C GLN A 77 9.33 -3.96 15.15
N ASP A 78 8.11 -4.42 15.35
CA ASP A 78 7.65 -5.73 14.90
C ASP A 78 7.69 -5.82 13.38
N ILE A 79 7.32 -4.75 12.68
CA ILE A 79 7.46 -4.68 11.22
C ILE A 79 8.93 -4.86 10.86
N ARG A 80 9.84 -4.10 11.49
CA ARG A 80 11.28 -4.17 11.22
C ARG A 80 11.85 -5.57 11.44
N ASN A 81 11.40 -6.26 12.49
CA ASN A 81 11.80 -7.64 12.78
C ASN A 81 11.38 -8.61 11.65
N ASN A 82 10.30 -8.31 10.93
CA ASN A 82 9.81 -9.09 9.79
C ASN A 82 10.41 -8.68 8.43
N LEU A 83 11.26 -7.65 8.38
CA LEU A 83 11.89 -7.20 7.11
C LEU A 83 13.12 -8.03 6.71
N SER A 84 13.76 -8.74 7.64
CA SER A 84 15.00 -9.48 7.38
C SER A 84 14.82 -11.00 7.43
N GLY A 85 15.68 -11.72 6.69
CA GLY A 85 15.75 -13.19 6.70
C GLY A 85 14.92 -13.90 5.63
N VAL A 86 14.85 -15.24 5.75
CA VAL A 86 14.20 -16.17 4.79
C VAL A 86 12.68 -15.94 4.65
N ASN A 87 12.08 -15.24 5.62
CA ASN A 87 10.66 -14.87 5.69
C ASN A 87 10.42 -13.37 5.44
N GLY A 88 11.38 -12.65 4.85
CA GLY A 88 11.30 -11.21 4.64
C GLY A 88 10.01 -10.76 3.93
N ALA A 89 9.63 -9.51 4.14
CA ALA A 89 8.46 -8.92 3.48
C ALA A 89 8.65 -8.83 1.94
N ASP A 90 7.59 -9.11 1.20
CA ASP A 90 7.40 -8.68 -0.20
C ASP A 90 6.83 -7.26 -0.22
N PHE A 91 5.88 -7.00 0.68
CA PHE A 91 5.11 -5.78 0.72
C PHE A 91 4.66 -5.43 2.14
N VAL A 92 4.62 -4.13 2.46
CA VAL A 92 4.06 -3.60 3.71
C VAL A 92 3.16 -2.41 3.42
N THR A 93 1.93 -2.44 3.93
CA THR A 93 0.98 -1.32 3.90
C THR A 93 0.56 -0.85 5.28
N TYR A 94 0.24 0.43 5.36
CA TYR A 94 -0.29 1.06 6.56
C TYR A 94 -1.73 1.52 6.34
N PRO A 95 -2.65 1.28 7.28
CA PRO A 95 -3.94 1.92 7.29
C PRO A 95 -3.85 3.40 7.66
N HIS A 96 -4.89 4.17 7.31
CA HIS A 96 -5.03 5.56 7.72
C HIS A 96 -5.47 5.66 9.19
N THR A 97 -4.53 5.46 10.10
CA THR A 97 -4.76 5.51 11.55
C THR A 97 -3.60 6.18 12.27
N ALA A 98 -3.89 6.74 13.45
CA ALA A 98 -2.87 7.26 14.37
C ALA A 98 -2.14 6.13 15.13
N ASP A 99 -2.67 4.91 15.11
CA ASP A 99 -2.00 3.76 15.72
C ASP A 99 -0.83 3.27 14.85
N ARG A 100 0.38 3.41 15.38
CA ARG A 100 1.63 3.00 14.71
C ARG A 100 1.81 1.49 14.66
N SER A 101 1.05 0.73 15.45
CA SER A 101 1.11 -0.72 15.44
C SER A 101 0.37 -1.34 14.27
N HIS A 102 -0.50 -0.60 13.58
CA HIS A 102 -1.30 -1.17 12.52
C HIS A 102 -0.56 -1.26 11.18
N TYR A 103 -0.60 -2.44 10.57
CA TYR A 103 -0.01 -2.73 9.27
C TYR A 103 -0.60 -3.99 8.63
N VAL A 104 -0.39 -4.13 7.33
CA VAL A 104 -0.46 -5.41 6.61
C VAL A 104 0.92 -5.68 6.01
N LEU A 105 1.42 -6.88 6.19
CA LEU A 105 2.67 -7.37 5.65
C LEU A 105 2.39 -8.63 4.84
N LYS A 106 2.82 -8.67 3.59
CA LYS A 106 2.89 -9.89 2.79
C LYS A 106 4.34 -10.34 2.76
N GLY A 107 4.63 -11.59 3.10
CA GLY A 107 5.97 -12.16 3.00
C GLY A 107 6.33 -12.54 1.55
N LYS A 108 7.64 -12.62 1.27
CA LYS A 108 8.20 -13.07 -0.03
C LYS A 108 7.78 -14.50 -0.40
N GLN A 109 7.47 -15.33 0.60
CA GLN A 109 6.97 -16.68 0.38
C GLN A 109 5.45 -16.70 0.17
N SER A 110 4.97 -17.62 -0.67
CA SER A 110 3.53 -17.79 -0.89
C SER A 110 2.81 -18.15 0.42
N GLY A 111 1.60 -17.65 0.63
CA GLY A 111 0.80 -17.97 1.83
C GLY A 111 1.16 -17.23 3.11
N THR A 112 2.31 -16.55 3.19
CA THR A 112 2.71 -15.83 4.40
C THR A 112 2.24 -14.39 4.36
N TYR A 113 1.36 -14.01 5.28
CA TYR A 113 1.03 -12.61 5.57
C TYR A 113 0.85 -12.44 7.08
N ASN A 114 1.03 -11.20 7.54
CA ASN A 114 0.75 -10.79 8.90
C ASN A 114 -0.02 -9.47 8.85
N ALA A 115 -1.02 -9.30 9.71
CA ALA A 115 -1.80 -8.09 9.76
C ALA A 115 -2.14 -7.76 11.22
N VAL A 116 -1.81 -6.54 11.63
CA VAL A 116 -2.27 -5.94 12.88
C VAL A 116 -3.15 -4.79 12.47
N LEU A 117 -4.45 -4.88 12.71
CA LEU A 117 -5.46 -3.92 12.24
C LEU A 117 -6.58 -3.83 13.27
N ASP A 118 -7.40 -2.80 13.15
CA ASP A 118 -8.64 -2.67 13.93
C ASP A 118 -9.54 -3.90 13.75
N ASP A 119 -10.22 -4.29 14.84
CA ASP A 119 -11.12 -5.46 14.88
C ASP A 119 -12.14 -5.46 13.74
N ALA A 120 -12.66 -4.29 13.38
CA ALA A 120 -13.61 -4.13 12.30
C ALA A 120 -13.02 -4.52 10.93
N VAL A 121 -11.73 -4.26 10.71
CA VAL A 121 -11.02 -4.64 9.48
C VAL A 121 -10.64 -6.11 9.51
N ILE A 122 -10.16 -6.62 10.66
CA ILE A 122 -9.87 -8.05 10.84
C ILE A 122 -11.11 -8.91 10.58
N LYS A 123 -12.27 -8.51 11.13
CA LYS A 123 -13.54 -9.21 10.88
C LYS A 123 -13.87 -9.27 9.39
N ARG A 124 -13.71 -8.17 8.66
CA ARG A 124 -13.91 -8.13 7.19
C ARG A 124 -12.97 -9.08 6.45
N ILE A 125 -11.70 -9.14 6.84
CA ILE A 125 -10.73 -10.09 6.28
C ILE A 125 -11.21 -11.53 6.51
N LEU A 126 -11.70 -11.84 7.72
CA LEU A 126 -12.24 -13.16 8.05
C LEU A 126 -13.49 -13.49 7.23
N ASP A 127 -14.39 -12.53 7.03
CA ASP A 127 -15.60 -12.73 6.21
C ASP A 127 -15.24 -13.03 4.74
N VAL A 128 -14.26 -12.30 4.17
CA VAL A 128 -13.76 -12.58 2.82
C VAL A 128 -13.03 -13.93 2.76
N LYS A 129 -12.24 -14.27 3.79
CA LYS A 129 -11.57 -15.57 3.91
C LYS A 129 -12.57 -16.72 3.93
N GLN A 130 -13.72 -16.56 4.59
CA GLN A 130 -14.80 -17.56 4.54
C GLN A 130 -15.38 -17.71 3.14
N GLY A 131 -15.53 -16.61 2.39
CA GLY A 131 -16.03 -16.64 1.01
C GLY A 131 -15.05 -17.25 -0.01
N VAL A 132 -13.75 -16.95 0.12
CA VAL A 132 -12.69 -17.46 -0.79
C VAL A 132 -12.27 -18.89 -0.42
N GLY A 133 -12.40 -19.28 0.84
CA GLY A 133 -12.04 -20.60 1.34
C GLY A 133 -10.54 -20.81 1.53
N ALA A 134 -10.10 -22.07 1.50
CA ALA A 134 -8.73 -22.48 1.86
C ALA A 134 -7.62 -21.85 1.00
N ASN A 135 -7.96 -21.29 -0.16
CA ASN A 135 -7.00 -20.67 -1.07
C ASN A 135 -6.72 -19.18 -0.76
N PHE A 136 -7.40 -18.59 0.23
CA PHE A 136 -7.26 -17.16 0.54
C PHE A 136 -5.79 -16.75 0.77
N ASP A 137 -5.09 -17.43 1.67
CA ASP A 137 -3.73 -17.02 2.09
C ASP A 137 -2.73 -17.08 0.90
N VAL A 138 -2.92 -18.04 0.00
CA VAL A 138 -2.13 -18.22 -1.22
C VAL A 138 -2.49 -17.19 -2.29
N ALA A 139 -3.78 -16.89 -2.43
CA ALA A 139 -4.28 -15.93 -3.42
C ALA A 139 -4.05 -14.47 -3.00
N PHE A 140 -3.96 -14.19 -1.69
CA PHE A 140 -3.81 -12.85 -1.15
C PHE A 140 -2.46 -12.24 -1.55
N GLN A 141 -2.54 -11.09 -2.22
CA GLN A 141 -1.39 -10.37 -2.76
C GLN A 141 -1.03 -9.14 -1.93
N GLY A 142 -1.97 -8.62 -1.14
CA GLY A 142 -1.77 -7.45 -0.31
C GLY A 142 -3.07 -6.68 -0.10
N MET A 143 -3.00 -5.60 0.65
CA MET A 143 -4.14 -4.73 0.91
C MET A 143 -3.71 -3.27 0.81
N LEU A 144 -4.46 -2.47 0.07
CA LEU A 144 -4.27 -1.02 0.00
C LEU A 144 -5.28 -0.35 0.92
N PHE A 145 -4.88 0.73 1.55
CA PHE A 145 -5.74 1.53 2.42
C PHE A 145 -5.93 2.92 1.82
N GLY A 146 -7.14 3.44 1.97
CA GLY A 146 -7.50 4.82 1.69
C GLY A 146 -8.01 5.52 2.94
N LYS A 147 -8.71 6.64 2.75
CA LYS A 147 -9.34 7.41 3.83
C LYS A 147 -10.48 6.61 4.49
N GLY A 148 -10.58 6.75 5.80
CA GLY A 148 -11.63 6.12 6.61
C GLY A 148 -11.59 4.60 6.51
N ASP A 149 -12.74 3.99 6.25
CA ASP A 149 -12.86 2.54 6.09
C ASP A 149 -12.52 2.00 4.68
N THR A 150 -12.05 2.89 3.79
CA THR A 150 -11.74 2.52 2.41
C THR A 150 -10.52 1.62 2.33
N SER A 151 -10.66 0.46 1.70
CA SER A 151 -9.55 -0.47 1.46
C SER A 151 -9.80 -1.37 0.26
N ILE A 152 -8.71 -1.83 -0.36
CA ILE A 152 -8.74 -2.78 -1.47
C ILE A 152 -7.86 -3.97 -1.11
N MET A 153 -8.47 -5.13 -0.89
CA MET A 153 -7.74 -6.40 -0.79
C MET A 153 -7.48 -6.94 -2.19
N MET A 154 -6.23 -7.23 -2.50
CA MET A 154 -5.78 -7.68 -3.81
C MET A 154 -5.56 -9.19 -3.81
N PHE A 155 -6.00 -9.85 -4.88
CA PHE A 155 -5.82 -11.28 -5.12
C PHE A 155 -5.32 -11.53 -6.54
N SER A 156 -4.75 -12.71 -6.80
CA SER A 156 -4.31 -13.07 -8.16
C SER A 156 -5.43 -13.04 -9.21
N GLY A 157 -6.69 -13.22 -8.80
CA GLY A 157 -7.86 -13.24 -9.68
C GLY A 157 -8.73 -11.97 -9.65
N GLY A 158 -8.29 -10.91 -8.96
CA GLY A 158 -9.08 -9.68 -8.83
C GLY A 158 -8.87 -8.98 -7.50
N TYR A 159 -9.88 -8.25 -7.04
CA TYR A 159 -9.81 -7.50 -5.78
C TYR A 159 -11.16 -7.47 -5.07
N PHE A 160 -11.12 -7.19 -3.77
CA PHE A 160 -12.28 -6.91 -2.94
C PHE A 160 -12.16 -5.50 -2.38
N VAL A 161 -13.17 -4.66 -2.58
CA VAL A 161 -13.17 -3.27 -2.13
C VAL A 161 -14.12 -3.08 -0.97
N THR A 162 -13.64 -2.38 0.06
CA THR A 162 -14.50 -1.70 1.02
C THR A 162 -14.39 -0.20 0.81
N LEU A 163 -15.52 0.49 0.83
CA LEU A 163 -15.58 1.94 0.69
C LEU A 163 -16.04 2.55 2.00
N ASP A 164 -15.46 3.68 2.37
CA ASP A 164 -15.96 4.54 3.44
C ASP A 164 -17.35 5.11 3.08
N GLU A 165 -18.13 5.51 4.09
CA GLU A 165 -19.47 6.08 3.90
C GLU A 165 -19.47 7.36 3.05
N GLU A 166 -18.42 8.18 3.13
CA GLU A 166 -18.29 9.36 2.27
C GLU A 166 -18.20 8.97 0.79
N VAL A 167 -17.37 7.97 0.48
CA VAL A 167 -17.18 7.46 -0.89
C VAL A 167 -18.47 6.82 -1.40
N LYS A 168 -19.14 6.02 -0.56
CA LYS A 168 -20.43 5.41 -0.91
C LYS A 168 -21.50 6.45 -1.24
N LYS A 169 -21.57 7.54 -0.47
CA LYS A 169 -22.55 8.62 -0.69
C LYS A 169 -22.29 9.38 -1.99
N ALA A 170 -21.02 9.59 -2.34
CA ALA A 170 -20.65 10.22 -3.60
C ALA A 170 -20.96 9.34 -4.82
N GLY A 171 -20.96 8.02 -4.65
CA GLY A 171 -21.32 7.07 -5.72
C GLY A 171 -20.42 7.21 -6.94
N ASP A 172 -20.99 7.11 -8.14
CA ASP A 172 -20.25 7.17 -9.41
C ASP A 172 -19.55 8.51 -9.66
N ALA A 173 -19.90 9.57 -8.90
CA ALA A 173 -19.20 10.85 -8.98
C ALA A 173 -17.85 10.83 -8.24
N HIS A 174 -17.56 9.79 -7.44
CA HIS A 174 -16.28 9.66 -6.76
C HIS A 174 -15.21 9.09 -7.70
N PRO A 175 -14.04 9.74 -7.87
CA PRO A 175 -13.00 9.27 -8.79
C PRO A 175 -12.56 7.82 -8.55
N LEU A 176 -12.43 7.40 -7.28
CA LEU A 176 -12.15 6.00 -6.94
C LEU A 176 -13.22 5.03 -7.47
N VAL A 177 -14.51 5.36 -7.37
CA VAL A 177 -15.60 4.49 -7.85
C VAL A 177 -15.57 4.41 -9.38
N GLU A 178 -15.38 5.54 -10.05
CA GLU A 178 -15.21 5.58 -11.50
C GLU A 178 -14.03 4.71 -11.95
N VAL A 179 -12.86 4.86 -11.33
CA VAL A 179 -11.68 4.03 -11.60
C VAL A 179 -12.00 2.55 -11.35
N LEU A 180 -12.53 2.19 -10.19
CA LEU A 180 -12.87 0.78 -9.90
C LEU A 180 -13.89 0.19 -10.89
N SER A 181 -14.80 1.01 -11.43
CA SER A 181 -15.77 0.56 -12.43
C SER A 181 -15.11 0.28 -13.79
N GLN A 182 -14.13 1.09 -14.19
CA GLN A 182 -13.38 0.92 -15.44
C GLN A 182 -12.44 -0.29 -15.37
N TYR A 183 -11.92 -0.60 -14.18
CA TYR A 183 -10.98 -1.70 -13.91
C TYR A 183 -11.66 -3.07 -13.77
N ASN A 184 -12.98 -3.14 -13.91
CA ASN A 184 -13.69 -4.41 -14.00
C ASN A 184 -13.45 -5.14 -15.35
N SER A 185 -12.59 -4.58 -16.22
CA SER A 185 -12.13 -5.14 -17.48
C SER A 185 -10.68 -5.69 -17.36
N SER A 186 -10.41 -6.83 -18.00
CA SER A 186 -9.28 -7.75 -17.73
C SER A 186 -7.86 -7.27 -18.07
N GLU A 187 -7.66 -5.99 -18.40
CA GLU A 187 -6.38 -5.48 -18.92
C GLU A 187 -5.58 -4.64 -17.91
N TRP A 188 -6.18 -4.27 -16.77
CA TRP A 188 -5.55 -3.40 -15.77
C TRP A 188 -5.39 -4.11 -14.42
N SER A 189 -4.23 -3.93 -13.77
CA SER A 189 -3.93 -4.52 -12.45
C SER A 189 -3.58 -3.45 -11.42
N VAL A 190 -4.19 -3.52 -10.23
CA VAL A 190 -3.78 -2.73 -9.07
C VAL A 190 -2.43 -3.26 -8.57
N GLN A 191 -1.41 -2.40 -8.52
CA GLN A 191 -0.07 -2.81 -8.08
C GLN A 191 0.06 -2.77 -6.56
N LYS A 192 0.88 -3.68 -6.03
CA LYS A 192 1.24 -3.82 -4.62
C LYS A 192 2.13 -2.69 -4.10
N GLY A 193 1.92 -1.45 -4.52
CA GLY A 193 2.75 -0.31 -4.13
C GLY A 193 2.02 1.01 -4.12
N SER A 194 0.70 0.96 -4.31
CA SER A 194 -0.14 2.14 -4.35
C SER A 194 -0.80 2.33 -3.00
N THR A 195 -0.68 3.51 -2.45
CA THR A 195 -1.64 4.05 -1.47
C THR A 195 -2.87 4.55 -2.23
N LEU A 196 -4.05 4.47 -1.63
CA LEU A 196 -5.26 5.02 -2.26
C LEU A 196 -5.41 6.48 -1.84
N CYS A 197 -5.19 7.42 -2.77
CA CYS A 197 -5.66 8.79 -2.56
C CYS A 197 -7.18 8.76 -2.52
N SER A 198 -7.76 9.40 -1.50
CA SER A 198 -9.17 9.79 -1.48
C SER A 198 -9.40 10.95 -2.43
#